data_AF-A0A1I1W4L7-F1
#
_entry.id   AF-A0A1I1W4L7-F1
#
_cell.length_a   1.000
_cell.length_b   1.000
_cell.length_c   1.000
_cell.angle_alpha   90.00
_cell.angle_beta   90.00
_cell.angle_gamma   90.00
#
_symmetry.space_group_name_H-M   'P 1'
#
loop_
_entity.id
_entity.type
_entity.pdbx_description
1 polymer ?
#
loop_
_entity_poly.entity_id
_entity_poly.type
_entity_poly.pdbx_seq_one_letter_code
_entity_poly.pdbx_strand_id
1 'polypeptide(L)'
;MKVKFLFIVAILTVIICFFSFSKTNNTTNNNLLGNTIQQRFQLPQGFVREEESKTSFDFFLRNLPLKSVNSNVLYFDGTKKPNRNIYEAVVDLPIGKRDLHQCADAVMRLRADYFYSQKQYDKIHFNFTNGFRADFSKWSAGYRIAIKGNKTNWVKTAKPSNSYETYWKYLETVFMYAGTASLEKELKPINVLDVKIGDVFIKGGFPGHAVIVVDIAVNPKNNRKIMLLAQSYMPAQEIQILKNPNNSSLSPWYDIDFGTSLKTPEWTFSSSQLKRF
;
A
#
# COMPACT_ATOMS: atom_id res chain seq x y z
N MET A 1 -59.39 31.64 -75.40
CA MET A 1 -60.16 31.92 -74.17
C MET A 1 -59.65 30.97 -73.09
N LYS A 2 -58.67 31.42 -72.30
CA LYS A 2 -58.79 31.99 -70.94
C LYS A 2 -58.89 30.93 -69.85
N VAL A 3 -57.70 30.63 -69.35
CA VAL A 3 -57.29 30.08 -68.05
C VAL A 3 -58.12 30.64 -66.89
N LYS A 4 -58.45 29.79 -65.90
CA LYS A 4 -58.48 30.18 -64.49
C LYS A 4 -57.89 29.08 -63.61
N PHE A 5 -56.80 29.46 -62.97
CA PHE A 5 -56.10 28.85 -61.85
C PHE A 5 -57.06 28.50 -60.70
N LEU A 6 -56.87 27.35 -60.07
CA LEU A 6 -57.22 27.16 -58.66
C LEU A 6 -55.96 26.72 -57.90
N PHE A 7 -55.47 27.64 -57.07
CA PHE A 7 -54.47 27.42 -56.02
C PHE A 7 -55.16 26.76 -54.83
N ILE A 8 -54.68 25.60 -54.35
CA ILE A 8 -54.76 25.26 -52.92
C ILE A 8 -53.44 24.60 -52.47
N VAL A 9 -52.77 25.39 -51.65
CA VAL A 9 -51.62 25.21 -50.74
C VAL A 9 -51.40 23.77 -50.24
N ALA A 10 -50.22 23.21 -50.55
CA ALA A 10 -49.64 22.10 -49.80
C ALA A 10 -48.74 22.67 -48.68
N ILE A 11 -49.08 22.39 -47.42
CA ILE A 11 -48.26 22.73 -46.26
C ILE A 11 -47.13 21.71 -46.17
N LEU A 12 -45.92 22.12 -46.55
CA LEU A 12 -44.69 21.36 -46.37
C LEU A 12 -44.15 21.66 -44.97
N THR A 13 -44.39 20.78 -44.00
CA THR A 13 -43.69 20.82 -42.71
C THR A 13 -42.24 20.39 -42.92
N VAL A 14 -41.34 21.36 -43.02
CA VAL A 14 -39.89 21.16 -42.99
C VAL A 14 -39.49 20.81 -41.55
N ILE A 15 -39.13 19.55 -41.30
CA ILE A 15 -38.44 19.16 -40.07
C ILE A 15 -36.99 19.63 -40.21
N ILE A 16 -36.69 20.78 -39.62
CA ILE A 16 -35.31 21.25 -39.44
C ILE A 16 -34.73 20.42 -38.29
N CYS A 17 -33.99 19.36 -38.63
CA CYS A 17 -33.05 18.76 -37.69
C CYS A 17 -31.96 19.78 -37.40
N PHE A 18 -32.08 20.45 -36.25
CA PHE A 18 -30.96 21.18 -35.66
C PHE A 18 -29.86 20.16 -35.31
N PHE A 19 -28.86 20.04 -36.19
CA PHE A 19 -27.56 19.54 -35.80
C PHE A 19 -26.91 20.60 -34.91
N SER A 20 -27.10 20.50 -33.60
CA SER A 20 -26.22 21.16 -32.66
C SER A 20 -24.85 20.49 -32.77
N PHE A 21 -23.91 21.19 -33.42
CA PHE A 21 -22.49 20.90 -33.32
C PHE A 21 -22.08 21.09 -31.85
N SER A 22 -22.11 20.01 -31.07
CA SER A 22 -21.56 20.03 -29.72
C SER A 22 -20.05 20.19 -29.84
N LYS A 23 -19.57 21.31 -29.31
CA LYS A 23 -18.15 21.65 -29.15
C LYS A 23 -17.42 20.44 -28.58
N THR A 24 -16.41 19.96 -29.30
CA THR A 24 -15.47 18.94 -28.85
C THR A 24 -14.74 19.44 -27.61
N ASN A 25 -15.26 19.11 -26.44
CA ASN A 25 -14.46 19.11 -25.23
C ASN A 25 -13.58 17.87 -25.33
N ASN A 26 -12.30 18.07 -25.63
CA ASN A 26 -11.24 17.10 -25.37
C ASN A 26 -11.26 16.78 -23.87
N THR A 27 -12.13 15.85 -23.49
CA THR A 27 -12.07 15.19 -22.21
C THR A 27 -11.01 14.13 -22.43
N THR A 28 -9.81 14.39 -21.93
CA THR A 28 -8.79 13.37 -21.78
C THR A 28 -9.45 12.14 -21.16
N ASN A 29 -9.49 11.05 -21.92
CA ASN A 29 -9.85 9.72 -21.45
C ASN A 29 -8.80 9.28 -20.42
N ASN A 30 -8.85 9.85 -19.20
CA ASN A 30 -8.26 9.24 -18.03
C ASN A 30 -9.27 8.22 -17.52
N ASN A 31 -9.45 7.14 -18.30
CA ASN A 31 -10.01 5.90 -17.81
C ASN A 31 -9.09 5.46 -16.66
N LEU A 32 -9.51 5.75 -15.43
CA LEU A 32 -8.92 5.21 -14.21
C LEU A 32 -9.13 3.69 -14.27
N LEU A 33 -8.19 2.99 -14.91
CA LEU A 33 -7.90 1.59 -14.59
C LEU A 33 -7.85 1.52 -13.07
N GLY A 34 -8.55 0.54 -12.50
CA GLY A 34 -8.99 0.56 -11.11
C GLY A 34 -7.91 0.96 -10.10
N ASN A 35 -8.35 1.59 -9.01
CA ASN A 35 -7.49 2.40 -8.17
C ASN A 35 -6.70 1.61 -7.11
N THR A 36 -6.40 0.34 -7.39
CA THR A 36 -5.62 -0.55 -6.51
C THR A 36 -4.26 -0.87 -7.11
N ILE A 37 -3.35 -1.47 -6.32
CA ILE A 37 -2.03 -1.92 -6.80
C ILE A 37 -2.18 -2.84 -8.01
N GLN A 38 -2.95 -3.93 -7.91
CA GLN A 38 -3.04 -4.91 -9.00
C GLN A 38 -3.65 -4.36 -10.30
N GLN A 39 -4.55 -3.38 -10.18
CA GLN A 39 -5.23 -2.77 -11.32
C GLN A 39 -4.37 -1.68 -11.98
N ARG A 40 -3.63 -0.90 -11.19
CA ARG A 40 -2.78 0.18 -11.71
C ARG A 40 -1.49 -0.33 -12.33
N PHE A 41 -0.80 -1.27 -11.68
CA PHE A 41 0.49 -1.76 -12.15
C PHE A 41 0.28 -2.92 -13.11
N GLN A 42 0.36 -2.62 -14.41
CA GLN A 42 0.31 -3.62 -15.46
C GLN A 42 1.54 -4.54 -15.40
N LEU A 43 1.33 -5.79 -15.79
CA LEU A 43 2.40 -6.78 -15.84
C LEU A 43 3.23 -6.60 -17.11
N PRO A 44 4.56 -6.78 -17.05
CA PRO A 44 5.37 -6.92 -18.25
C PRO A 44 4.89 -8.09 -19.11
N GLN A 45 5.15 -8.03 -20.41
CA GLN A 45 4.69 -9.05 -21.36
C GLN A 45 5.12 -10.47 -20.94
N GLY A 46 4.15 -11.38 -20.93
CA GLY A 46 4.36 -12.79 -20.59
C GLY A 46 4.35 -13.11 -19.09
N PHE A 47 4.23 -12.11 -18.21
CA PHE A 47 4.01 -12.34 -16.78
C PHE A 47 2.52 -12.48 -16.48
N VAL A 48 2.20 -13.31 -15.49
CA VAL A 48 0.86 -13.52 -14.94
C VAL A 48 0.91 -13.41 -13.42
N ARG A 49 -0.18 -12.95 -12.81
CA ARG A 49 -0.39 -13.06 -11.36
C ARG A 49 -0.97 -14.44 -11.07
N GLU A 50 -0.49 -15.07 -10.01
CA GLU A 50 -1.15 -16.25 -9.44
C GLU A 50 -2.45 -15.81 -8.72
N GLU A 51 -3.47 -16.67 -8.77
CA GLU A 51 -4.72 -16.43 -8.05
C GLU A 51 -4.51 -16.50 -6.54
N GLU A 52 -5.20 -15.62 -5.83
CA GLU A 52 -5.11 -15.48 -4.38
C GLU A 52 -6.48 -15.68 -3.75
N SER A 53 -6.50 -16.22 -2.53
CA SER A 53 -7.73 -16.25 -1.74
C SER A 53 -8.15 -14.83 -1.36
N LYS A 54 -9.42 -14.47 -1.56
CA LYS A 54 -9.93 -13.13 -1.20
C LYS A 54 -9.78 -12.78 0.28
N THR A 55 -9.57 -13.78 1.14
CA THR A 55 -9.37 -13.60 2.58
C THR A 55 -7.90 -13.57 2.98
N SER A 56 -6.96 -13.62 2.03
CA SER A 56 -5.54 -13.71 2.31
C SER A 56 -4.88 -12.33 2.46
N PHE A 57 -3.68 -12.31 3.06
CA PHE A 57 -2.94 -11.06 3.26
C PHE A 57 -2.35 -10.53 1.94
N ASP A 58 -1.97 -11.45 1.06
CA ASP A 58 -1.54 -11.22 -0.31
C ASP A 58 -2.63 -10.52 -1.14
N PHE A 59 -3.87 -11.02 -1.10
CA PHE A 59 -5.00 -10.33 -1.73
C PHE A 59 -5.23 -8.94 -1.12
N PHE A 60 -5.14 -8.79 0.21
CA PHE A 60 -5.27 -7.49 0.87
C PHE A 60 -4.21 -6.49 0.36
N LEU A 61 -2.95 -6.90 0.27
CA LEU A 61 -1.86 -6.04 -0.20
C LEU A 61 -2.02 -5.64 -1.66
N ARG A 62 -2.34 -6.59 -2.55
CA ARG A 62 -2.61 -6.29 -3.97
C ARG A 62 -3.80 -5.34 -4.18
N ASN A 63 -4.75 -5.32 -3.25
CA ASN A 63 -5.94 -4.47 -3.31
C ASN A 63 -5.82 -3.16 -2.53
N LEU A 64 -4.63 -2.80 -2.03
CA LEU A 64 -4.43 -1.51 -1.38
C LEU A 64 -4.82 -0.37 -2.33
N PRO A 65 -5.65 0.58 -1.87
CA PRO A 65 -6.05 1.72 -2.68
C PRO A 65 -4.85 2.64 -2.90
N LEU A 66 -4.80 3.30 -4.06
CA LEU A 66 -3.76 4.24 -4.41
C LEU A 66 -4.35 5.65 -4.57
N LYS A 67 -3.60 6.68 -4.22
CA LYS A 67 -3.98 8.06 -4.56
C LYS A 67 -3.94 8.25 -6.07
N SER A 68 -4.54 9.31 -6.60
CA SER A 68 -4.50 9.61 -8.04
C SER A 68 -3.07 9.63 -8.59
N VAL A 69 -2.92 9.31 -9.87
CA VAL A 69 -1.63 9.33 -10.58
C VAL A 69 -0.94 10.68 -10.36
N ASN A 70 0.38 10.68 -10.17
CA ASN A 70 1.21 11.85 -9.87
C ASN A 70 0.94 12.53 -8.50
N SER A 71 0.20 11.89 -7.59
CA SER A 71 0.11 12.34 -6.20
C SER A 71 1.49 12.37 -5.54
N ASN A 72 1.73 13.41 -4.74
CA ASN A 72 2.93 13.50 -3.93
C ASN A 72 2.75 12.70 -2.63
N VAL A 73 3.79 12.00 -2.20
CA VAL A 73 3.90 11.51 -0.82
C VAL A 73 3.90 12.71 0.11
N LEU A 74 3.08 12.66 1.15
CA LEU A 74 3.10 13.62 2.24
C LEU A 74 3.86 13.04 3.44
N TYR A 75 4.58 13.92 4.15
CA TYR A 75 5.09 13.64 5.49
C TYR A 75 3.96 13.77 6.52
N PHE A 76 4.22 13.30 7.74
CA PHE A 76 3.26 13.37 8.86
C PHE A 76 2.80 14.80 9.20
N ASP A 77 3.60 15.81 8.85
CA ASP A 77 3.30 17.24 9.04
C ASP A 77 2.50 17.85 7.86
N GLY A 78 2.19 17.05 6.84
CA GLY A 78 1.46 17.46 5.63
C GLY A 78 2.34 18.10 4.55
N THR A 79 3.64 18.28 4.79
CA THR A 79 4.56 18.77 3.76
C THR A 79 4.83 17.70 2.71
N LYS A 80 5.15 18.13 1.49
CA LYS A 80 5.39 17.21 0.36
C LYS A 80 6.80 16.65 0.40
N LYS A 81 6.95 15.33 0.21
CA LYS A 81 8.23 14.70 -0.04
C LYS A 81 8.70 14.93 -1.48
N PRO A 82 9.91 15.49 -1.68
CA PRO A 82 10.51 15.57 -3.01
C PRO A 82 10.68 14.17 -3.62
N ASN A 83 10.14 13.95 -4.82
CA ASN A 83 10.30 12.68 -5.53
C ASN A 83 11.52 12.73 -6.48
N ARG A 84 12.68 12.28 -6.00
CA ARG A 84 13.90 12.14 -6.83
C ARG A 84 14.03 10.72 -7.38
N ASN A 85 13.04 10.26 -8.13
CA ASN A 85 12.90 8.88 -8.62
C ASN A 85 12.82 7.82 -7.51
N ILE A 86 12.10 8.14 -6.44
CA ILE A 86 11.99 7.27 -5.27
C ILE A 86 10.74 6.38 -5.36
N TYR A 87 9.61 6.98 -5.74
CA TYR A 87 8.32 6.28 -5.75
C TYR A 87 7.55 6.52 -7.05
N GLU A 88 6.69 5.56 -7.36
CA GLU A 88 5.82 5.54 -8.52
C GLU A 88 4.37 5.89 -8.14
N ALA A 89 3.89 5.43 -6.99
CA ALA A 89 2.56 5.73 -6.49
C ALA A 89 2.52 5.86 -4.97
N VAL A 90 1.46 6.47 -4.47
CA VAL A 90 1.18 6.62 -3.04
C VAL A 90 -0.03 5.77 -2.69
N VAL A 91 0.10 4.96 -1.65
CA VAL A 91 -1.03 4.21 -1.09
C VAL A 91 -1.96 5.20 -0.38
N ASP A 92 -3.25 5.11 -0.68
CA ASP A 92 -4.28 5.97 -0.09
C ASP A 92 -4.70 5.46 1.28
N LEU A 93 -3.75 5.54 2.22
CA LEU A 93 -3.96 5.21 3.61
C LEU A 93 -3.55 6.42 4.46
N PRO A 94 -4.46 6.97 5.28
CA PRO A 94 -4.15 8.15 6.08
C PRO A 94 -3.05 7.85 7.08
N ILE A 95 -2.17 8.82 7.33
CA ILE A 95 -1.13 8.73 8.35
C ILE A 95 -1.47 9.64 9.53
N GLY A 96 -0.87 9.35 10.69
CA GLY A 96 -1.01 10.20 11.87
C GLY A 96 -0.33 11.56 11.67
N LYS A 97 -0.56 12.48 12.60
CA LYS A 97 0.08 13.82 12.65
C LYS A 97 1.35 13.86 13.49
N ARG A 98 1.79 12.69 13.96
CA ARG A 98 3.00 12.52 14.78
C ARG A 98 4.08 11.93 13.88
N ASP A 99 5.34 12.16 14.20
CA ASP A 99 6.47 11.48 13.55
C ASP A 99 6.56 10.01 14.02
N LEU A 100 5.48 9.28 13.76
CA LEU A 100 5.22 7.87 13.97
C LEU A 100 4.59 7.38 12.67
N HIS A 101 4.71 6.10 12.34
CA HIS A 101 4.41 5.56 11.00
C HIS A 101 5.61 5.63 10.05
N GLN A 102 6.79 5.34 10.60
CA GLN A 102 8.05 5.18 9.88
C GLN A 102 8.12 3.79 9.19
N CYS A 103 9.29 3.40 8.69
CA CYS A 103 9.46 2.21 7.85
C CYS A 103 8.84 0.91 8.43
N ALA A 104 9.25 0.48 9.63
CA ALA A 104 8.71 -0.71 10.26
C ALA A 104 7.24 -0.54 10.70
N ASP A 105 6.86 0.66 11.10
CA ASP A 105 5.50 0.98 11.54
C ASP A 105 4.48 0.78 10.42
N ALA A 106 4.83 1.17 9.19
CA ALA A 106 3.98 0.94 8.03
C ALA A 106 3.78 -0.57 7.76
N VAL A 107 4.83 -1.38 7.91
CA VAL A 107 4.75 -2.85 7.78
C VAL A 107 3.84 -3.44 8.87
N MET A 108 4.03 -3.03 10.13
CA MET A 108 3.18 -3.44 11.25
C MET A 108 1.73 -3.02 11.03
N ARG A 109 1.50 -1.78 10.59
CA ARG A 109 0.16 -1.29 10.27
C ARG A 109 -0.52 -2.11 9.19
N LEU A 110 0.13 -2.37 8.06
CA LEU A 110 -0.49 -3.14 6.97
C LEU A 110 -0.93 -4.53 7.45
N ARG A 111 -0.10 -5.20 8.25
CA ARG A 111 -0.43 -6.49 8.86
C ARG A 111 -1.60 -6.39 9.84
N ALA A 112 -1.62 -5.34 10.66
CA ALA A 112 -2.67 -5.10 11.63
C ALA A 112 -4.00 -4.73 10.97
N ASP A 113 -3.99 -3.86 9.95
CA ASP A 113 -5.17 -3.40 9.20
C ASP A 113 -5.84 -4.57 8.49
N TYR A 114 -5.06 -5.50 7.94
CA TYR A 114 -5.55 -6.76 7.39
C TYR A 114 -6.38 -7.54 8.42
N PHE A 115 -5.80 -7.86 9.58
CA PHE A 115 -6.52 -8.61 10.63
C PHE A 115 -7.68 -7.82 11.24
N TYR A 116 -7.54 -6.50 11.39
CA TYR A 116 -8.58 -5.63 11.91
C TYR A 116 -9.79 -5.61 10.98
N SER A 117 -9.58 -5.52 9.67
CA SER A 117 -10.65 -5.56 8.66
C SER A 117 -11.44 -6.87 8.69
N GLN A 118 -10.79 -7.97 9.10
CA GLN A 118 -11.41 -9.29 9.26
C GLN A 118 -11.91 -9.55 10.69
N LYS A 119 -11.83 -8.58 11.60
CA LYS A 119 -12.17 -8.70 13.02
C LYS A 119 -11.39 -9.81 13.76
N GLN A 120 -10.23 -10.22 13.24
CA GLN A 120 -9.32 -11.21 13.84
C GLN A 120 -8.39 -10.53 14.85
N TYR A 121 -8.96 -9.90 15.88
CA TYR A 121 -8.24 -9.04 16.82
C TYR A 121 -7.20 -9.76 17.67
N ASP A 122 -7.37 -11.05 17.90
CA ASP A 122 -6.45 -11.95 18.60
C ASP A 122 -5.14 -12.15 17.84
N LYS A 123 -5.13 -11.96 16.52
CA LYS A 123 -3.94 -12.08 15.67
C LYS A 123 -3.13 -10.78 15.58
N ILE A 124 -3.64 -9.68 16.12
CA ILE A 124 -2.94 -8.39 16.10
C ILE A 124 -2.06 -8.29 17.35
N HIS A 125 -0.76 -8.49 17.16
CA HIS A 125 0.26 -8.28 18.19
C HIS A 125 1.57 -7.84 17.55
N PHE A 126 2.41 -7.15 18.34
CA PHE A 126 3.79 -6.84 18.01
C PHE A 126 4.62 -6.80 19.28
N ASN A 127 5.93 -7.05 19.15
CA ASN A 127 6.86 -6.97 20.27
C ASN A 127 7.54 -5.60 20.34
N PHE A 128 7.57 -5.03 21.54
CA PHE A 128 8.38 -3.86 21.86
C PHE A 128 9.87 -4.22 21.85
N THR A 129 10.73 -3.20 21.80
CA THR A 129 12.20 -3.37 21.79
C THR A 129 12.72 -4.12 23.02
N ASN A 130 12.05 -4.01 24.17
CA ASN A 130 12.38 -4.75 25.38
C ASN A 130 11.80 -6.17 25.43
N GLY A 131 11.17 -6.65 24.35
CA GLY A 131 10.57 -7.98 24.24
C GLY A 131 9.15 -8.09 24.77
N PHE A 132 8.54 -7.00 25.26
CA PHE A 132 7.15 -7.03 25.71
C PHE A 132 6.20 -7.21 24.52
N ARG A 133 5.37 -8.26 24.58
CA ARG A 133 4.32 -8.52 23.58
C ARG A 133 3.09 -7.65 23.85
N ALA A 134 2.78 -6.78 22.90
CA ALA A 134 1.63 -5.88 22.95
C ALA A 134 0.48 -6.45 22.12
N ASP A 135 -0.43 -7.21 22.73
CA ASP A 135 -1.62 -7.75 22.06
C ASP A 135 -2.78 -6.74 22.00
N PHE A 136 -3.40 -6.59 20.82
CA PHE A 136 -4.56 -5.71 20.64
C PHE A 136 -5.81 -6.24 21.36
N SER A 137 -6.00 -7.57 21.43
CA SER A 137 -7.10 -8.19 22.17
C SER A 137 -7.11 -7.77 23.66
N LYS A 138 -5.93 -7.66 24.27
CA LYS A 138 -5.79 -7.18 25.65
C LYS A 138 -6.02 -5.68 25.77
N TRP A 139 -5.49 -4.90 24.82
CA TRP A 139 -5.73 -3.45 24.75
C TRP A 139 -7.22 -3.11 24.62
N SER A 140 -7.91 -3.79 23.70
CA SER A 140 -9.34 -3.62 23.44
C SER A 140 -10.21 -4.11 24.58
N ALA A 141 -9.73 -5.00 25.46
CA ALA A 141 -10.39 -5.36 26.71
C ALA A 141 -10.28 -4.29 27.83
N GLY A 142 -9.70 -3.12 27.53
CA GLY A 142 -9.59 -1.99 28.45
C GLY A 142 -8.25 -1.89 29.19
N TYR A 143 -7.27 -2.74 28.84
CA TYR A 143 -5.93 -2.62 29.38
C TYR A 143 -5.09 -1.59 28.61
N ARG A 144 -4.17 -0.94 29.31
CA ARG A 144 -3.15 -0.05 28.75
C ARG A 144 -1.78 -0.53 29.19
N ILE A 145 -0.77 -0.13 28.43
CA ILE A 145 0.60 -0.53 28.67
C ILE A 145 1.27 0.56 29.52
N ALA A 146 1.64 0.22 30.75
CA ALA A 146 2.41 1.08 31.64
C ALA A 146 3.89 0.72 31.56
N ILE A 147 4.75 1.73 31.39
CA ILE A 147 6.19 1.56 31.24
C ILE A 147 6.90 2.36 32.33
N LYS A 148 7.79 1.69 33.08
CA LYS A 148 8.66 2.30 34.09
C LYS A 148 10.08 1.78 33.91
N GLY A 149 10.97 2.61 33.35
CA GLY A 149 12.28 2.16 32.89
C GLY A 149 12.13 1.07 31.83
N ASN A 150 12.82 -0.06 32.00
CA ASN A 150 12.71 -1.21 31.09
C ASN A 150 11.55 -2.18 31.42
N LYS A 151 10.78 -1.93 32.49
CA LYS A 151 9.68 -2.78 32.90
C LYS A 151 8.37 -2.33 32.25
N THR A 152 7.70 -3.26 31.58
CA THR A 152 6.43 -3.02 30.88
C THR A 152 5.36 -3.95 31.41
N ASN A 153 4.21 -3.41 31.79
CA ASN A 153 3.11 -4.18 32.36
C ASN A 153 1.76 -3.73 31.81
N TRP A 154 0.79 -4.64 31.83
CA TRP A 154 -0.59 -4.32 31.55
C TRP A 154 -1.31 -3.80 32.78
N VAL A 155 -1.99 -2.66 32.66
CA VAL A 155 -2.84 -2.08 33.70
C VAL A 155 -4.24 -1.84 33.16
N LYS A 156 -5.29 -2.21 33.91
CA LYS A 156 -6.67 -2.03 33.47
C LYS A 156 -7.15 -0.65 33.85
N THR A 157 -7.24 0.27 32.88
CA THR A 157 -7.55 1.68 33.14
C THR A 157 -8.64 2.26 32.23
N ALA A 158 -9.09 1.50 31.23
CA ALA A 158 -10.10 1.95 30.28
C ALA A 158 -11.27 0.96 30.19
N LYS A 159 -12.38 1.42 29.62
CA LYS A 159 -13.49 0.54 29.23
C LYS A 159 -13.10 -0.27 27.98
N PRO A 160 -13.62 -1.50 27.82
CA PRO A 160 -13.44 -2.27 26.60
C PRO A 160 -13.96 -1.52 25.37
N SER A 161 -13.21 -1.54 24.27
CA SER A 161 -13.59 -1.00 22.97
C SER A 161 -12.68 -1.56 21.89
N ASN A 162 -13.27 -1.91 20.75
CA ASN A 162 -12.56 -2.27 19.52
C ASN A 162 -12.77 -1.23 18.41
N SER A 163 -13.23 -0.02 18.75
CA SER A 163 -13.42 1.07 17.80
C SER A 163 -12.12 1.44 17.08
N TYR A 164 -12.24 2.06 15.90
CA TYR A 164 -11.07 2.46 15.12
C TYR A 164 -10.16 3.41 15.91
N GLU A 165 -10.72 4.32 16.71
CA GLU A 165 -9.95 5.23 17.55
C GLU A 165 -9.16 4.48 18.64
N THR A 166 -9.73 3.41 19.18
CA THR A 166 -9.04 2.57 20.18
C THR A 166 -7.92 1.76 19.54
N TYR A 167 -8.16 1.25 18.34
CA TYR A 167 -7.18 0.57 17.51
C TYR A 167 -6.04 1.49 17.09
N TRP A 168 -6.34 2.71 16.64
CA TRP A 168 -5.32 3.69 16.27
C TRP A 168 -4.42 4.05 17.45
N LYS A 169 -4.98 4.27 18.64
CA LYS A 169 -4.18 4.51 19.86
C LYS A 169 -3.30 3.33 20.23
N TYR A 170 -3.75 2.09 19.98
CA TYR A 170 -2.91 0.90 20.12
C TYR A 170 -1.73 0.94 19.16
N LEU A 171 -1.98 1.19 17.87
CA LEU A 171 -0.92 1.29 16.86
C LEU A 171 0.09 2.39 17.19
N GLU A 172 -0.36 3.60 17.56
CA GLU A 172 0.56 4.65 17.98
C GLU A 172 1.42 4.24 19.19
N THR A 173 0.84 3.49 20.14
CA THR A 173 1.61 2.96 21.27
C THR A 173 2.64 1.93 20.80
N VAL A 174 2.28 1.06 19.85
CA VAL A 174 3.23 0.12 19.22
C VAL A 174 4.36 0.88 18.53
N PHE A 175 4.06 1.87 17.70
CA PHE A 175 5.05 2.67 16.95
C PHE A 175 6.01 3.45 17.85
N MET A 176 5.60 3.75 19.09
CA MET A 176 6.48 4.40 20.08
C MET A 176 7.54 3.47 20.68
N TYR A 177 7.30 2.16 20.73
CA TYR A 177 8.14 1.21 21.49
C TYR A 177 8.65 0.01 20.68
N ALA A 178 8.08 -0.22 19.50
CA ALA A 178 8.53 -1.17 18.50
C ALA A 178 9.15 -0.44 17.30
N GLY A 179 9.93 -1.16 16.52
CA GLY A 179 10.58 -0.65 15.31
C GLY A 179 11.32 -1.76 14.59
N THR A 180 12.23 -1.42 13.68
CA THR A 180 12.99 -2.43 12.92
C THR A 180 13.74 -3.41 13.84
N ALA A 181 14.30 -2.94 14.95
CA ALA A 181 15.05 -3.76 15.90
C ALA A 181 14.22 -4.84 16.61
N SER A 182 12.93 -4.57 16.86
CA SER A 182 12.02 -5.54 17.48
C SER A 182 11.32 -6.40 16.42
N LEU A 183 10.84 -5.77 15.34
CA LEU A 183 10.16 -6.46 14.25
C LEU A 183 11.08 -7.48 13.57
N GLU A 184 12.35 -7.15 13.32
CA GLU A 184 13.29 -8.10 12.72
C GLU A 184 13.44 -9.39 13.55
N LYS A 185 13.37 -9.29 14.88
CA LYS A 185 13.46 -10.45 15.80
C LYS A 185 12.17 -11.25 15.87
N GLU A 186 11.03 -10.61 15.59
CA GLU A 186 9.72 -11.25 15.55
C GLU A 186 9.52 -12.03 14.24
N LEU A 187 10.05 -11.53 13.12
CA LEU A 187 9.94 -12.17 11.81
C LEU A 187 10.93 -13.33 11.62
N LYS A 188 10.53 -14.33 10.82
CA LYS A 188 11.34 -15.52 10.49
C LYS A 188 12.08 -15.34 9.16
N PRO A 189 13.37 -15.71 9.05
CA PRO A 189 14.11 -15.66 7.78
C PRO A 189 13.48 -16.50 6.68
N ILE A 190 13.56 -16.02 5.44
CA ILE A 190 13.05 -16.67 4.24
C ILE A 190 14.13 -16.67 3.16
N ASN A 191 14.24 -17.75 2.39
CA ASN A 191 15.09 -17.76 1.21
C ASN A 191 14.44 -16.88 0.11
N VAL A 192 15.22 -16.03 -0.54
CA VAL A 192 14.73 -15.12 -1.60
C VAL A 192 13.98 -15.84 -2.73
N LEU A 193 14.33 -17.09 -3.03
CA LEU A 193 13.62 -17.89 -4.04
C LEU A 193 12.19 -18.30 -3.61
N ASP A 194 11.93 -18.30 -2.30
CA ASP A 194 10.65 -18.63 -1.66
C ASP A 194 9.82 -17.39 -1.28
N VAL A 195 10.19 -16.23 -1.82
CA VAL A 195 9.53 -14.95 -1.56
C VAL A 195 8.04 -15.02 -1.90
N LYS A 196 7.23 -14.42 -1.03
CA LYS A 196 5.79 -14.27 -1.17
C LYS A 196 5.38 -12.82 -0.91
N ILE A 197 4.19 -12.47 -1.37
CA ILE A 197 3.55 -11.22 -1.01
C ILE A 197 3.33 -11.20 0.51
N GLY A 198 3.66 -10.08 1.13
CA GLY A 198 3.67 -9.90 2.58
C GLY A 198 5.02 -10.18 3.25
N ASP A 199 6.01 -10.71 2.52
CA ASP A 199 7.38 -10.79 3.03
C ASP A 199 8.02 -9.41 3.13
N VAL A 200 8.97 -9.28 4.05
CA VAL A 200 9.56 -8.01 4.44
C VAL A 200 11.07 -8.12 4.30
N PHE A 201 11.65 -7.26 3.47
CA PHE A 201 13.08 -6.95 3.52
C PHE A 201 13.33 -6.04 4.72
N ILE A 202 14.09 -6.51 5.70
CA ILE A 202 14.27 -5.81 6.97
C ILE A 202 15.70 -5.93 7.50
N LYS A 203 16.25 -4.81 7.95
CA LYS A 203 17.44 -4.74 8.80
C LYS A 203 17.06 -4.09 10.12
N GLY A 204 17.24 -4.79 11.22
CA GLY A 204 16.97 -4.24 12.55
C GLY A 204 18.09 -3.33 13.05
N GLY A 205 17.74 -2.46 14.00
CA GLY A 205 18.66 -1.54 14.66
C GLY A 205 18.47 -0.09 14.25
N PHE A 206 19.42 0.75 14.66
CA PHE A 206 19.49 2.17 14.31
C PHE A 206 20.91 2.49 13.81
N PRO A 207 21.12 2.62 12.49
CA PRO A 207 20.09 2.65 11.44
C PRO A 207 19.55 1.26 11.09
N GLY A 208 18.26 1.22 10.74
CA GLY A 208 17.55 0.05 10.22
C GLY A 208 16.48 0.49 9.22
N HIS A 209 15.97 -0.46 8.42
CA HIS A 209 14.93 -0.16 7.43
C HIS A 209 14.05 -1.38 7.15
N ALA A 210 12.84 -1.15 6.65
CA ALA A 210 11.88 -2.18 6.28
C ALA A 210 11.13 -1.82 4.99
N VAL A 211 11.01 -2.80 4.09
CA VAL A 211 10.27 -2.73 2.82
C VAL A 211 9.46 -4.01 2.67
N ILE A 212 8.19 -3.92 2.29
CA ILE A 212 7.28 -5.07 2.15
C ILE A 212 7.00 -5.38 0.68
N VAL A 213 6.93 -6.66 0.36
CA VAL A 213 6.48 -7.16 -0.96
C VAL A 213 4.96 -7.07 -1.02
N VAL A 214 4.43 -6.32 -2.00
CA VAL A 214 2.97 -6.06 -2.13
C VAL A 214 2.32 -6.70 -3.35
N ASP A 215 3.13 -7.14 -4.31
CA ASP A 215 2.67 -7.88 -5.48
C ASP A 215 3.82 -8.77 -6.00
N ILE A 216 3.46 -9.89 -6.62
CA ILE A 216 4.36 -10.82 -7.31
C ILE A 216 3.68 -11.27 -8.60
N ALA A 217 4.45 -11.36 -9.68
CA ALA A 217 4.04 -12.01 -10.91
C ALA A 217 5.10 -12.99 -11.40
N VAL A 218 4.68 -14.03 -12.12
CA VAL A 218 5.53 -15.08 -12.66
C VAL A 218 5.41 -15.15 -14.18
N ASN A 219 6.53 -15.38 -14.87
CA ASN A 219 6.51 -15.75 -16.27
C ASN A 219 6.52 -17.28 -16.38
N PRO A 220 5.41 -17.91 -16.81
CA PRO A 220 5.27 -19.37 -16.79
C PRO A 220 6.18 -20.07 -17.80
N LYS A 221 6.79 -19.34 -18.76
CA LYS A 221 7.70 -19.94 -19.75
C LYS A 221 9.08 -20.25 -19.18
N ASN A 222 9.54 -19.48 -18.19
CA ASN A 222 10.90 -19.56 -17.65
C ASN A 222 10.97 -19.46 -16.13
N ASN A 223 9.82 -19.45 -15.44
CA ASN A 223 9.68 -19.33 -14.00
C ASN A 223 10.32 -18.07 -13.38
N ARG A 224 10.66 -17.05 -14.18
CA ARG A 224 11.11 -15.77 -13.65
C ARG A 224 9.99 -15.13 -12.86
N LYS A 225 10.31 -14.64 -11.66
CA LYS A 225 9.37 -13.92 -10.82
C LYS A 225 9.82 -12.46 -10.65
N ILE A 226 8.84 -11.58 -10.62
CA ILE A 226 9.03 -10.16 -10.34
C ILE A 226 8.15 -9.73 -9.18
N MET A 227 8.54 -8.68 -8.48
CA MET A 227 7.84 -8.17 -7.31
C MET A 227 7.66 -6.65 -7.33
N LEU A 228 6.60 -6.17 -6.69
CA LEU A 228 6.45 -4.77 -6.29
C LEU A 228 6.78 -4.61 -4.82
N LEU A 229 7.42 -3.49 -4.50
CA LEU A 229 7.85 -3.16 -3.16
C LEU A 229 7.17 -1.88 -2.67
N ALA A 230 6.76 -1.88 -1.41
CA ALA A 230 6.21 -0.70 -0.74
C ALA A 230 6.99 -0.39 0.54
N GLN A 231 7.08 0.90 0.88
CA GLN A 231 7.69 1.34 2.13
C GLN A 231 7.02 2.60 2.68
N SER A 232 7.24 2.85 3.97
CA SER A 232 7.36 4.22 4.51
C SER A 232 8.86 4.49 4.77
N TYR A 233 9.23 5.68 5.19
CA TYR A 233 10.62 6.02 5.51
C TYR A 233 10.68 6.97 6.71
N MET A 234 11.86 7.53 7.01
CA MET A 234 12.08 8.48 8.10
C MET A 234 12.41 9.87 7.52
N PRO A 235 11.77 10.97 7.96
CA PRO A 235 10.67 11.02 8.94
C PRO A 235 9.40 10.33 8.43
N ALA A 236 8.43 10.11 9.32
CA ALA A 236 7.19 9.42 9.01
C ALA A 236 6.48 10.05 7.80
N GLN A 237 6.01 9.18 6.92
CA GLN A 237 5.43 9.57 5.64
C GLN A 237 4.43 8.53 5.15
N GLU A 238 3.71 8.89 4.09
CA GLU A 238 2.76 7.99 3.46
C GLU A 238 3.45 6.78 2.83
N ILE A 239 2.74 5.65 2.80
CA ILE A 239 3.24 4.42 2.20
C ILE A 239 3.32 4.64 0.68
N GLN A 240 4.48 4.33 0.11
CA GLN A 240 4.79 4.56 -1.30
C GLN A 240 5.19 3.26 -1.98
N ILE A 241 4.77 3.10 -3.25
CA ILE A 241 5.24 2.02 -4.13
C ILE A 241 6.56 2.48 -4.77
N LEU A 242 7.60 1.68 -4.60
CA LEU A 242 8.96 2.06 -4.96
C LEU A 242 9.23 1.94 -6.45
N LYS A 243 10.03 2.88 -6.98
CA LYS A 243 10.64 2.76 -8.31
C LYS A 243 11.83 1.83 -8.29
N ASN A 244 11.99 0.99 -9.31
CA ASN A 244 13.16 0.13 -9.43
C ASN A 244 14.36 0.90 -10.04
N PRO A 245 15.42 1.23 -9.27
CA PRO A 245 16.56 1.96 -9.80
C PRO A 245 17.51 1.07 -10.63
N ASN A 246 17.34 -0.25 -10.59
CA ASN A 246 18.26 -1.20 -11.20
C ASN A 246 17.90 -1.54 -12.65
N ASN A 247 16.64 -1.32 -13.04
CA ASN A 247 16.16 -1.59 -14.38
C ASN A 247 14.99 -0.67 -14.74
N SER A 248 15.27 0.36 -15.53
CA SER A 248 14.26 1.35 -15.97
C SER A 248 13.16 0.74 -16.84
N SER A 249 13.46 -0.29 -17.64
CA SER A 249 12.48 -0.97 -18.50
C SER A 249 11.51 -1.87 -17.72
N LEU A 250 11.92 -2.31 -16.52
CA LEU A 250 11.11 -3.16 -15.64
C LEU A 250 10.40 -2.34 -14.54
N SER A 251 10.92 -1.16 -14.20
CA SER A 251 10.37 -0.30 -13.16
C SER A 251 8.85 -0.07 -13.34
N PRO A 252 8.05 -0.18 -12.26
CA PRO A 252 8.44 -0.31 -10.85
C PRO A 252 8.71 -1.75 -10.38
N TRP A 253 8.60 -2.74 -11.26
CA TRP A 253 8.85 -4.13 -10.90
C TRP A 253 10.33 -4.42 -10.67
N TYR A 254 10.63 -5.29 -9.71
CA TYR A 254 11.96 -5.79 -9.39
C TYR A 254 12.03 -7.27 -9.76
N ASP A 255 13.14 -7.71 -10.33
CA ASP A 255 13.41 -9.15 -10.44
C ASP A 255 13.66 -9.72 -9.03
N ILE A 256 13.15 -10.92 -8.77
CA ILE A 256 13.40 -11.63 -7.50
C ILE A 256 14.81 -12.23 -7.50
N ASP A 257 15.37 -12.53 -8.67
CA ASP A 257 16.76 -12.97 -8.80
C ASP A 257 17.71 -11.76 -8.89
N PHE A 258 17.81 -11.02 -7.78
CA PHE A 258 18.72 -9.87 -7.64
C PHE A 258 20.12 -10.27 -7.12
N GLY A 259 20.43 -11.56 -7.06
CA GLY A 259 21.69 -12.09 -6.56
C GLY A 259 21.90 -11.82 -5.06
N THR A 260 23.00 -11.18 -4.69
CA THR A 260 23.40 -11.01 -3.28
C THR A 260 22.83 -9.76 -2.61
N SER A 261 22.44 -8.75 -3.39
CA SER A 261 21.92 -7.49 -2.83
C SER A 261 20.77 -6.90 -3.65
N LEU A 262 19.74 -6.47 -2.92
CA LEU A 262 18.59 -5.77 -3.46
C LEU A 262 18.75 -4.27 -3.20
N LYS A 263 19.05 -3.51 -4.25
CA LYS A 263 19.09 -2.05 -4.18
C LYS A 263 17.70 -1.46 -4.43
N THR A 264 17.17 -0.77 -3.42
CA THR A 264 16.00 0.09 -3.53
C THR A 264 16.45 1.57 -3.60
N PRO A 265 15.56 2.53 -3.91
CA PRO A 265 15.95 3.93 -4.05
C PRO A 265 16.60 4.54 -2.80
N GLU A 266 16.18 4.12 -1.61
CA GLU A 266 16.62 4.72 -0.33
C GLU A 266 17.40 3.73 0.55
N TRP A 267 17.53 2.45 0.15
CA TRP A 267 18.20 1.43 0.96
C TRP A 267 18.70 0.23 0.13
N THR A 268 19.75 -0.45 0.59
CA THR A 268 20.20 -1.73 -0.01
C THR A 268 20.13 -2.84 1.03
N PHE A 269 19.48 -3.95 0.68
CA PHE A 269 19.37 -5.15 1.51
C PHE A 269 20.28 -6.26 0.99
N SER A 270 20.81 -7.11 1.87
CA SER A 270 21.35 -8.40 1.47
C SER A 270 20.22 -9.41 1.27
N SER A 271 20.46 -10.47 0.49
CA SER A 271 19.48 -11.55 0.29
C SER A 271 19.04 -12.23 1.60
N SER A 272 19.89 -12.24 2.62
CA SER A 272 19.59 -12.78 3.95
C SER A 272 18.63 -11.93 4.80
N GLN A 273 18.26 -10.75 4.34
CA GLN A 273 17.40 -9.80 5.07
C GLN A 273 15.91 -9.93 4.71
N LEU A 274 15.52 -10.96 3.95
CA LEU A 274 14.12 -11.28 3.69
C LEU A 274 13.53 -12.10 4.85
N LYS A 275 12.40 -11.64 5.39
CA LYS A 275 11.71 -12.30 6.49
C LYS A 275 10.18 -12.30 6.34
N ARG A 276 9.48 -13.15 7.10
CA ARG A 276 8.01 -13.31 7.09
C ARG A 276 7.45 -13.38 8.52
N PHE A 277 6.21 -12.94 8.69
CA PHE A 277 5.43 -13.06 9.94
C PHE A 277 5.17 -14.52 10.35
#